data_AF-A0A0W8CGF9-F1
#
_entry.id   AF-A0A0W8CGF9-F1
#
_cell.length_a   1.000
_cell.length_b   1.000
_cell.length_c   1.000
_cell.angle_alpha   90.00
_cell.angle_beta   90.00
_cell.angle_gamma   90.00
#
_symmetry.space_group_name_H-M   'P 1'
#
loop_
_entity.id
_entity.type
_entity.pdbx_description
1 polymer ?
#
loop_
_entity_poly.entity_id
_entity_poly.type
_entity_poly.pdbx_seq_one_letter_code
_entity_poly.pdbx_strand_id
1 'polypeptide(L)'
;MAHIGTWSLNDLNLKDLIKIAVKPQTLQKTVVAIVLDLSRPWTIKSSLEQWLSALEGQLLEQINQLAPETRNELYGAIKQHILAYEDPSVDHSAPTPMDTSTNEFMEEGVLSKNLGVPLVIVVAKADFWLERMCA
;
A
#
# COMPACT_ATOMS: atom_id res chain seq x y z
N MET A 1 15.03 -19.32 0.59
CA MET A 1 14.55 -18.92 -0.75
C MET A 1 13.06 -18.65 -0.62
N ALA A 2 12.60 -17.42 -0.90
CA ALA A 2 11.19 -17.06 -0.83
C ALA A 2 10.52 -17.31 -2.18
N HIS A 3 9.32 -17.92 -2.18
CA HIS A 3 8.50 -18.09 -3.38
C HIS A 3 7.38 -17.05 -3.37
N ILE A 4 7.30 -16.25 -4.44
CA ILE A 4 6.32 -15.16 -4.54
C ILE A 4 5.28 -15.55 -5.59
N GLY A 5 4.04 -15.77 -5.14
CA GLY A 5 2.89 -15.89 -6.04
C GLY A 5 2.46 -14.50 -6.50
N THR A 6 2.30 -14.31 -7.80
CA THR A 6 1.87 -13.03 -8.38
C THR A 6 0.51 -13.18 -9.06
N TRP A 7 -0.35 -12.19 -8.86
CA TRP A 7 -1.62 -12.05 -9.54
C TRP A 7 -1.71 -10.64 -10.12
N SER A 8 -2.24 -10.52 -11.32
CA SER A 8 -2.42 -9.23 -12.00
C SER A 8 -3.86 -9.08 -12.46
N LEU A 9 -4.43 -7.91 -12.22
CA LEU A 9 -5.77 -7.55 -12.66
C LEU A 9 -5.71 -6.18 -13.33
N ASN A 10 -6.16 -6.09 -14.58
CA ASN A 10 -6.12 -4.86 -15.36
C ASN A 10 -7.52 -4.25 -15.59
N ASP A 11 -8.58 -4.98 -15.26
CA ASP A 11 -9.96 -4.56 -15.47
C ASP A 11 -10.77 -4.65 -14.16
N LEU A 12 -11.36 -3.51 -13.76
CA LEU A 12 -12.20 -3.39 -12.58
C LEU A 12 -13.54 -4.13 -12.71
N ASN A 13 -13.99 -4.45 -13.92
CA ASN A 13 -15.17 -5.32 -14.13
C ASN A 13 -14.93 -6.73 -13.59
N LEU A 14 -13.66 -7.12 -13.43
CA LEU A 14 -13.23 -8.41 -12.92
C LEU A 14 -12.77 -8.33 -11.45
N LYS A 15 -13.10 -7.27 -10.72
CA LYS A 15 -12.68 -7.06 -9.31
C LYS A 15 -13.05 -8.20 -8.38
N ASP A 16 -14.12 -8.95 -8.67
CA ASP A 16 -14.52 -10.11 -7.87
C ASP A 16 -13.50 -11.26 -7.92
N LEU A 17 -12.56 -11.24 -8.88
CA LEU A 17 -11.46 -12.20 -8.92
C LEU A 17 -10.39 -11.90 -7.85
N ILE A 18 -10.37 -10.69 -7.28
CA ILE A 18 -9.41 -10.31 -6.22
C ILE A 18 -9.56 -11.24 -5.02
N LYS A 19 -10.79 -11.65 -4.67
CA LYS A 19 -11.05 -12.62 -3.57
C LYS A 19 -10.44 -14.01 -3.79
N ILE A 20 -10.10 -14.36 -5.04
CA ILE A 20 -9.45 -15.62 -5.36
C ILE A 20 -7.95 -15.53 -5.04
N ALA A 21 -7.35 -14.38 -5.33
CA ALA A 21 -5.94 -14.09 -5.06
C ALA A 21 -5.69 -13.78 -3.58
N VAL A 22 -6.62 -13.06 -2.93
CA VAL A 22 -6.51 -12.66 -1.54
C VAL A 22 -7.43 -13.51 -0.68
N LYS A 23 -6.84 -14.43 0.09
CA LYS A 23 -7.56 -15.28 1.03
C LYS A 23 -7.27 -14.87 2.47
N PRO A 24 -8.18 -15.11 3.43
CA PRO A 24 -7.98 -14.70 4.82
C PRO A 24 -6.65 -15.24 5.39
N GLN A 25 -6.31 -16.49 5.09
CA GLN A 25 -5.10 -17.15 5.60
C GLN A 25 -3.80 -16.61 5.00
N THR A 26 -3.87 -15.92 3.84
CA THR A 26 -2.67 -15.40 3.15
C THR A 26 -2.48 -13.90 3.35
N LEU A 27 -3.47 -13.17 3.88
CA LEU A 27 -3.44 -11.72 4.07
C LEU A 27 -2.17 -11.21 4.76
N GLN A 28 -1.68 -11.91 5.79
CA GLN A 28 -0.46 -11.54 6.52
C GLN A 28 0.81 -11.53 5.65
N LYS A 29 0.79 -12.22 4.50
CA LYS A 29 1.92 -12.35 3.56
C LYS A 29 1.61 -11.73 2.20
N THR A 30 0.51 -10.97 2.10
CA THR A 30 0.08 -10.33 0.86
C THR A 30 0.58 -8.89 0.83
N VAL A 31 1.08 -8.47 -0.32
CA VAL A 31 1.35 -7.06 -0.64
C VAL A 31 0.56 -6.71 -1.89
N VAL A 32 -0.08 -5.54 -1.89
CA VAL A 32 -0.83 -5.05 -3.04
C VAL A 32 -0.01 -3.98 -3.75
N ALA A 33 0.18 -4.13 -5.06
CA ALA A 33 0.79 -3.11 -5.90
C ALA A 33 -0.25 -2.53 -6.86
N ILE A 34 -0.46 -1.22 -6.84
CA ILE A 34 -1.31 -0.51 -7.81
C ILE A 34 -0.38 0.14 -8.83
N VAL A 35 -0.49 -0.28 -10.09
CA VAL A 35 0.30 0.27 -11.20
C VAL A 35 -0.52 1.32 -11.94
N LEU A 36 0.01 2.54 -12.04
CA LEU A 36 -0.63 3.70 -12.67
C LEU A 36 0.17 4.12 -13.91
N ASP A 37 -0.51 4.73 -14.88
CA ASP A 37 0.06 5.10 -16.17
C ASP A 37 0.44 6.59 -16.23
N LEU A 38 1.74 6.90 -16.26
CA LEU A 38 2.25 8.28 -16.34
C LEU A 38 2.15 8.89 -17.74
N SER A 39 1.81 8.12 -18.78
CA SER A 39 1.53 8.71 -20.10
C SER A 39 0.28 9.62 -20.09
N ARG A 40 -0.61 9.40 -19.11
CA ARG A 40 -1.82 10.20 -18.86
C ARG A 40 -1.88 10.62 -17.39
N PRO A 41 -1.01 11.54 -16.95
CA PRO A 41 -0.88 11.90 -15.54
C PRO A 41 -2.18 12.41 -14.92
N TRP A 42 -3.03 13.08 -15.72
CA TRP A 42 -4.35 13.55 -15.29
C TRP A 42 -5.31 12.42 -14.87
N THR A 43 -5.05 11.17 -15.28
CA THR A 43 -5.84 10.00 -14.87
C THR A 43 -5.32 9.32 -13.60
N ILE A 44 -4.15 9.70 -13.07
CA ILE A 44 -3.52 9.03 -11.93
C ILE A 44 -4.44 9.05 -10.72
N LYS A 45 -4.95 10.24 -10.35
CA LYS A 45 -5.83 10.41 -9.18
C LYS A 45 -7.11 9.59 -9.31
N SER A 46 -7.83 9.74 -10.43
CA SER A 46 -9.10 9.03 -10.64
C SER A 46 -8.92 7.52 -10.72
N SER A 47 -7.85 7.04 -11.38
CA SER A 47 -7.54 5.61 -11.47
C SER A 47 -7.18 5.04 -10.11
N LEU A 48 -6.33 5.75 -9.35
CA LEU A 48 -5.94 5.34 -7.99
C LEU A 48 -7.17 5.24 -7.07
N GLU A 49 -8.05 6.24 -7.07
CA GLU A 49 -9.29 6.24 -6.29
C GLU A 49 -10.20 5.06 -6.64
N GLN A 50 -10.36 4.76 -7.93
CA GLN A 50 -11.16 3.62 -8.40
C GLN A 50 -10.58 2.27 -7.95
N TRP A 51 -9.27 2.08 -8.10
CA TRP A 51 -8.58 0.87 -7.67
C TRP A 51 -8.62 0.70 -6.15
N LEU A 52 -8.38 1.77 -5.39
CA LEU A 52 -8.48 1.77 -3.93
C LEU A 52 -9.88 1.39 -3.46
N SER A 53 -10.92 1.97 -4.06
CA SER A 53 -12.31 1.66 -3.68
C SER A 53 -12.67 0.20 -3.95
N ALA A 54 -12.25 -0.34 -5.10
CA ALA A 54 -12.47 -1.75 -5.41
C ALA A 54 -11.71 -2.68 -4.45
N LEU A 55 -10.45 -2.36 -4.14
CA LEU A 55 -9.62 -3.11 -3.20
C LEU A 55 -10.17 -3.06 -1.77
N GLU A 56 -10.58 -1.88 -1.29
CA GLU A 56 -11.14 -1.68 0.04
C GLU A 56 -12.34 -2.61 0.28
N GLY A 57 -13.26 -2.69 -0.67
CA GLY A 57 -14.42 -3.58 -0.56
C GLY A 57 -14.04 -5.06 -0.49
N GLN A 58 -13.13 -5.52 -1.35
CA GLN A 58 -12.73 -6.94 -1.40
C GLN A 58 -11.89 -7.33 -0.17
N LEU A 59 -10.96 -6.47 0.27
CA LEU A 59 -10.12 -6.72 1.44
C LEU A 59 -10.94 -6.73 2.73
N LEU A 60 -11.86 -5.78 2.88
CA LEU A 60 -12.72 -5.70 4.06
C LEU A 60 -13.55 -6.98 4.22
N GLU A 61 -14.07 -7.54 3.12
CA GLU A 61 -14.79 -8.82 3.14
C GLU A 61 -13.91 -9.98 3.64
N GLN A 62 -12.65 -10.06 3.21
CA GLN A 62 -11.73 -11.13 3.64
C GLN A 62 -11.25 -10.93 5.08
N ILE A 63 -10.92 -9.69 5.46
CA ILE A 63 -10.49 -9.35 6.82
C ILE A 63 -11.63 -9.62 7.81
N ASN A 64 -12.88 -9.36 7.44
CA ASN A 64 -14.06 -9.63 8.26
C ASN A 64 -14.35 -11.12 8.49
N GLN A 65 -13.61 -12.04 7.86
CA GLN A 65 -13.67 -13.47 8.14
C GLN A 65 -12.62 -13.94 9.17
N LEU A 66 -11.64 -13.09 9.50
CA LEU A 66 -10.56 -13.42 10.44
C LEU A 66 -11.02 -13.33 11.90
N ALA A 67 -10.29 -13.95 12.81
CA ALA A 67 -10.48 -13.70 14.25
C ALA A 67 -10.11 -12.24 14.60
N PRO A 68 -10.77 -11.61 15.58
CA PRO A 68 -10.48 -10.22 15.97
C PRO A 68 -9.01 -9.97 16.27
N GLU A 69 -8.33 -10.92 16.89
CA GLU A 69 -6.91 -10.86 17.24
C GLU A 69 -6.05 -10.73 15.97
N THR A 70 -6.29 -11.59 14.99
CA THR A 70 -5.57 -11.57 13.71
C THR A 70 -5.84 -10.28 12.91
N ARG A 71 -7.06 -9.73 12.98
CA ARG A 71 -7.36 -8.43 12.34
C ARG A 71 -6.57 -7.31 12.99
N ASN A 72 -6.53 -7.29 14.32
CA ASN A 72 -5.78 -6.29 15.08
C ASN A 72 -4.28 -6.38 14.79
N GLU A 73 -3.75 -7.60 14.64
CA GLU A 73 -2.36 -7.81 14.21
C GLU A 73 -2.09 -7.24 12.82
N LEU A 74 -2.96 -7.46 11.82
CA LEU A 74 -2.79 -6.91 10.47
C LEU A 74 -2.74 -5.38 10.47
N TYR A 75 -3.71 -4.73 11.12
CA TYR A 75 -3.75 -3.28 11.21
C TYR A 75 -2.58 -2.73 12.04
N GLY A 76 -2.25 -3.40 13.14
CA GLY A 76 -1.14 -3.06 14.04
C GLY A 76 0.20 -3.16 13.34
N ALA A 77 0.45 -4.22 12.56
CA ALA A 77 1.70 -4.42 11.84
C ALA A 77 1.99 -3.27 10.87
N ILE A 78 0.99 -2.78 10.15
CA ILE A 78 1.13 -1.63 9.24
C ILE A 78 1.42 -0.35 10.04
N LYS A 79 0.67 -0.13 11.13
CA LYS A 79 0.90 1.03 12.00
C LYS A 79 2.33 1.03 12.54
N GLN A 80 2.77 -0.09 13.09
CA GLN A 80 4.13 -0.25 13.61
C GLN A 80 5.19 -0.08 12.53
N HIS A 81 4.96 -0.62 11.32
CA HIS A 81 5.89 -0.46 10.22
C HIS A 81 6.08 1.00 9.81
N ILE A 82 5.00 1.79 9.77
CA ILE A 82 5.08 3.23 9.45
C ILE A 82 5.78 4.02 10.57
N LEU A 83 5.48 3.72 11.83
CA LEU A 83 6.07 4.42 12.98
C LEU A 83 7.55 4.09 13.19
N ALA A 84 7.96 2.88 12.83
CA ALA A 84 9.34 2.41 12.92
C ALA A 84 10.14 2.66 11.63
N TYR A 85 9.53 3.22 10.58
CA TYR A 85 10.23 3.51 9.34
C TYR A 85 11.20 4.67 9.56
N GLU A 86 12.49 4.38 9.35
CA GLU A 86 13.57 5.37 9.33
C GLU A 86 14.13 5.41 7.91
N ASP A 87 14.24 6.60 7.34
CA ASP A 87 14.70 6.77 5.96
C ASP A 87 16.19 6.37 5.87
N PRO A 88 16.53 5.34 5.09
CA PRO A 88 17.90 4.83 5.01
C PRO A 88 18.88 5.81 4.35
N SER A 89 18.40 6.91 3.77
CA SER A 89 19.23 7.97 3.20
C SER A 89 19.67 9.04 4.22
N VAL A 90 19.12 9.01 5.44
CA VAL A 90 19.50 9.93 6.51
C VAL A 90 20.84 9.50 7.11
N ASP A 91 21.82 10.39 7.08
CA ASP A 91 23.14 10.14 7.63
C ASP A 91 23.11 10.30 9.16
N HIS A 92 23.12 9.19 9.90
CA HIS A 92 23.07 9.16 11.37
C HIS A 92 24.41 9.54 12.05
N SER A 93 25.37 10.06 11.30
CA SER A 93 26.67 10.47 11.84
C SER A 93 26.63 11.77 12.66
N ALA A 94 25.52 12.51 12.62
CA ALA A 94 25.27 13.64 13.52
C ALA A 94 24.48 13.18 14.77
N PRO A 95 24.81 13.66 15.99
CA PRO A 95 24.05 13.32 17.19
C PRO A 95 22.67 13.97 17.09
N THR A 96 21.64 13.17 16.83
CA THR A 96 20.25 13.59 16.98
C THR A 96 19.90 13.72 18.47
N PRO A 97 19.21 14.79 18.89
CA PRO A 97 18.64 14.85 20.23
C PRO A 97 17.70 13.65 20.39
N MET A 98 17.82 12.98 21.53
CA MET A 98 17.01 11.83 21.90
C MET A 98 15.57 12.30 22.17
N ASP A 99 14.79 12.52 21.11
CA ASP A 99 13.34 12.65 21.21
C ASP A 99 12.74 11.24 21.38
N THR A 100 12.86 10.74 22.60
CA THR A 100 12.00 9.66 23.12
C THR A 100 10.60 10.20 23.43
N SER A 101 9.97 10.89 22.47
CA SER A 101 8.54 11.08 22.46
C SER A 101 7.97 9.88 21.71
N THR A 102 7.37 8.97 22.47
CA THR A 102 6.51 7.88 22.00
C THR A 102 5.88 8.20 20.64
N ASN A 103 6.38 7.56 19.58
CA ASN A 103 5.96 7.71 18.19
C ASN A 103 4.55 7.12 17.97
N GLU A 104 3.61 7.31 18.91
CA GLU A 104 2.25 6.79 18.83
C GLU A 104 1.30 7.75 18.08
N PHE A 105 1.70 9.02 17.97
CA PHE A 105 0.98 10.05 17.24
C PHE A 105 1.38 10.06 15.77
N MET A 106 0.43 9.69 14.91
CA MET A 106 0.53 9.91 13.48
C MET A 106 0.05 11.33 13.16
N GLU A 107 0.75 12.02 12.28
CA GLU A 107 0.32 13.34 11.78
C GLU A 107 -1.05 13.25 11.10
N GLU A 108 -1.79 14.37 11.08
CA GLU A 108 -3.10 14.43 10.46
C GLU A 108 -3.04 14.00 8.99
N GLY A 109 -3.84 13.00 8.63
CA GLY A 109 -3.89 12.44 7.27
C GLY A 109 -3.00 11.21 7.07
N VAL A 110 -1.99 10.97 7.91
CA VAL A 110 -1.14 9.78 7.85
C VAL A 110 -1.93 8.55 8.31
N LEU A 111 -1.95 7.51 7.47
CA LEU A 111 -2.72 6.28 7.69
C LEU A 111 -4.21 6.54 8.00
N SER A 112 -4.79 7.63 7.45
CA SER A 112 -6.21 7.98 7.61
C SER A 112 -7.16 6.86 7.20
N LYS A 113 -6.74 6.01 6.26
CA LYS A 113 -7.36 4.72 5.96
C LYS A 113 -6.30 3.62 5.97
N ASN A 114 -6.51 2.62 6.82
CA ASN A 114 -5.67 1.41 6.86
C ASN A 114 -6.45 0.24 6.25
N LEU A 115 -5.93 -0.35 5.17
CA LEU A 115 -6.57 -1.47 4.48
C LEU A 115 -6.17 -2.84 5.05
N GLY A 116 -5.31 -2.89 6.07
CA GLY A 116 -4.88 -4.14 6.71
C GLY A 116 -3.87 -4.95 5.89
N VAL A 117 -3.48 -4.47 4.71
CA VAL A 117 -2.38 -5.02 3.91
C VAL A 117 -1.43 -3.91 3.44
N PRO A 118 -0.11 -4.17 3.32
CA PRO A 118 0.84 -3.23 2.74
C PRO A 118 0.47 -2.87 1.29
N LEU A 119 0.52 -1.57 0.98
CA LEU A 119 0.19 -1.02 -0.33
C LEU A 119 1.43 -0.36 -0.95
N VAL A 120 1.72 -0.70 -2.20
CA VAL A 120 2.78 -0.09 -3.01
C VAL A 120 2.13 0.59 -4.22
N ILE A 121 2.42 1.88 -4.43
CA ILE A 121 1.96 2.60 -5.61
C ILE A 121 3.12 2.69 -6.60
N VAL A 122 2.92 2.18 -7.81
CA VAL A 122 3.91 2.18 -8.88
C VAL A 122 3.40 3.07 -10.00
N VAL A 123 4.15 4.12 -10.34
CA VAL A 123 3.83 4.99 -11.47
C VAL A 123 4.74 4.58 -12.64
N ALA A 124 4.16 3.94 -13.65
CA ALA A 124 4.88 3.39 -14.80
C ALA A 124 4.90 4.38 -15.98
N LYS A 125 5.77 4.12 -16.97
CA LYS A 125 5.97 4.94 -18.18
C LYS A 125 6.50 6.36 -17.92
N ALA A 126 7.44 6.49 -16.98
CA ALA A 126 8.03 7.79 -16.64
C ALA A 126 8.90 8.38 -17.76
N ASP A 127 9.41 7.54 -18.65
CA ASP A 127 10.12 7.89 -19.88
C ASP A 127 9.32 8.83 -20.80
N PHE A 128 8.00 8.64 -20.93
CA PHE A 128 7.12 9.53 -21.71
C PHE A 128 7.10 10.97 -21.21
N TRP A 129 7.36 11.19 -19.91
CA TRP A 129 7.34 12.52 -19.33
C TRP A 129 8.61 13.30 -19.68
N LEU A 130 9.76 12.61 -19.72
CA LEU A 130 11.04 13.21 -20.10
C LEU A 130 11.05 13.67 -21.57
N GLU A 131 10.48 12.87 -22.48
CA GLU A 131 10.38 13.23 -23.90
C GLU A 131 9.56 14.51 -24.13
N ARG A 132 8.57 14.80 -23.28
CA ARG A 132 7.73 16.01 -23.39
C ARG A 132 8.35 17.27 -22.78
N MET A 133 9.38 17.14 -21.95
CA MET A 133 10.11 18.28 -21.38
C MET A 133 11.29 18.72 -22.27
N CYS A 134 11.79 17.82 -23.11
CA CYS A 134 12.91 18.08 -24.03
C CYS A 134 12.47 18.50 -25.44
N ALA A 135 11.16 18.56 -25.72
CA ALA A 135 10.57 19.01 -26.98
C ALA A 135 9.85 20.36 -26.79
#